data_AF-A0AA42TG49-F1
#
_entry.id   AF-A0AA42TG49-F1
#
_cell.length_a   1.000
_cell.length_b   1.000
_cell.length_c   1.000
_cell.angle_alpha   90.00
_cell.angle_beta   90.00
_cell.angle_gamma   90.00
#
_symmetry.space_group_name_H-M   'P 1'
#
loop_
_entity.id
_entity.type
_entity.pdbx_description
1 polymer ?
#
loop_
_entity_poly.entity_id
_entity_poly.type
_entity_poly.pdbx_seq_one_letter_code
_entity_poly.pdbx_strand_id
1 'polypeptide(L)'
;MAFFERLSDTRYLPTKFDLSNGMAVRADPRTVAFPNLDLTAHLFGVPEGEWLGFDTPVSFGQQGLGLTSTVLHDARGPIGTLAQALTVRP
;
A
#
# COMPACT_ATOMS: atom_id res chain seq x y z
N MET A 1 5.71 -6.75 -8.56
CA MET A 1 5.33 -8.14 -8.23
C MET A 1 4.18 -8.02 -7.26
N ALA A 2 3.01 -8.55 -7.60
CA ALA A 2 1.82 -8.37 -6.77
C ALA A 2 1.93 -9.21 -5.48
N PHE A 3 1.76 -8.56 -4.32
CA PHE A 3 1.68 -9.22 -3.02
C PHE A 3 0.21 -9.51 -2.69
N PHE A 4 -0.08 -10.59 -1.98
CA PHE A 4 -1.46 -10.96 -1.63
C PHE A 4 -1.62 -11.12 -0.12
N GLU A 5 -2.66 -10.50 0.43
CA GLU A 5 -3.06 -10.60 1.82
C GLU A 5 -4.44 -11.23 1.94
N ARG A 6 -4.64 -12.05 2.98
CA ARG A 6 -5.95 -12.63 3.23
C ARG A 6 -6.91 -11.54 3.73
N LEU A 7 -8.05 -11.41 3.07
CA LEU A 7 -9.17 -10.57 3.43
C LEU A 7 -10.29 -11.45 3.99
N SER A 8 -10.43 -11.49 5.31
CA SER A 8 -11.50 -12.25 5.98
C SER A 8 -12.81 -11.48 6.03
N ASP A 9 -12.75 -10.15 6.04
CA ASP A 9 -13.89 -9.24 6.17
C ASP A 9 -13.48 -7.83 5.69
N THR A 10 -14.37 -7.14 4.98
CA THR A 10 -14.12 -5.79 4.43
C THR A 10 -13.86 -4.75 5.51
N ARG A 11 -14.30 -4.97 6.76
CA ARG A 11 -13.97 -4.06 7.89
C ARG A 11 -12.47 -3.93 8.17
N TYR A 12 -11.67 -4.89 7.73
CA TYR A 12 -10.22 -4.87 7.90
C TYR A 12 -9.49 -4.18 6.75
N LEU A 13 -10.20 -3.71 5.72
CA LEU A 13 -9.58 -3.03 4.58
C LEU A 13 -8.66 -1.87 4.99
N PRO A 14 -9.04 -0.97 5.92
CA PRO A 14 -8.14 0.11 6.34
C PRO A 14 -6.81 -0.41 6.86
N THR A 15 -6.82 -1.44 7.70
CA THR A 15 -5.60 -2.08 8.22
C THR A 15 -4.79 -2.72 7.11
N LYS A 16 -5.44 -3.39 6.14
CA LYS A 16 -4.74 -4.02 5.01
C LYS A 16 -4.11 -2.99 4.08
N PHE A 17 -4.79 -1.87 3.83
CA PHE A 17 -4.27 -0.78 3.01
C PHE A 17 -3.04 -0.14 3.64
N ASP A 18 -3.03 0.06 4.97
CA ASP A 18 -1.93 0.72 5.67
C ASP A 18 -0.60 -0.04 5.57
N LEU A 19 -0.65 -1.36 5.36
CA LEU A 19 0.53 -2.21 5.17
C LEU A 19 1.29 -1.93 3.86
N SER A 20 0.67 -1.28 2.88
CA SER A 20 1.21 -1.20 1.50
C SER A 20 2.61 -0.59 1.44
N ASN A 21 2.87 0.49 2.17
CA ASN A 21 4.21 1.09 2.27
C ASN A 21 5.28 0.09 2.77
N GLY A 22 4.91 -0.83 3.67
CA GLY A 22 5.80 -1.86 4.17
C GLY A 22 6.05 -3.03 3.20
N MET A 23 5.23 -3.18 2.15
CA MET A 23 5.30 -4.33 1.23
C MET A 23 6.47 -4.25 0.24
N ALA A 24 6.96 -3.04 -0.06
CA ALA A 24 8.06 -2.81 -0.98
C ALA A 24 9.19 -2.02 -0.30
N VAL A 25 9.94 -2.72 0.56
CA VAL A 25 11.07 -2.14 1.31
C VAL A 25 12.12 -1.56 0.35
N ARG A 26 12.39 -0.26 0.47
CA ARG A 26 13.37 0.47 -0.35
C ARG A 26 14.70 0.76 0.35
N ALA A 27 14.69 0.77 1.68
CA ALA A 27 15.85 1.02 2.53
C ALA A 27 15.74 0.18 3.81
N ASP A 28 16.86 -0.05 4.49
CA ASP A 28 16.87 -0.78 5.76
C ASP A 28 16.05 -0.01 6.81
N PRO A 29 14.92 -0.55 7.30
CA PRO A 29 14.05 0.15 8.24
C PRO A 29 14.70 0.34 9.62
N ARG A 30 15.87 -0.26 9.88
CA ARG A 30 16.67 -0.03 11.09
C ARG A 30 17.50 1.25 11.02
N THR A 31 17.69 1.82 9.82
CA THR A 31 18.54 3.00 9.57
C THR A 31 17.83 4.07 8.75
N VAL A 32 16.60 3.83 8.32
CA VAL A 32 15.78 4.80 7.59
C VAL A 32 14.33 4.62 8.00
N ALA A 33 13.74 5.65 8.59
CA ALA A 33 12.30 5.70 8.87
C ALA A 33 11.54 6.27 7.68
N PHE A 34 10.45 5.60 7.30
CA PHE A 34 9.56 6.06 6.22
C PHE A 34 8.06 5.93 6.58
N PRO A 35 7.55 6.66 7.60
CA PRO A 35 6.18 6.51 8.06
C PRO A 35 5.16 7.07 7.06
N ASN A 36 3.97 6.46 7.05
CA ASN A 36 2.79 6.99 6.35
C ASN A 36 2.36 8.29 7.03
N LEU A 37 2.23 9.38 6.26
CA LEU A 37 1.65 10.64 6.75
C LEU A 37 0.15 10.71 6.50
N ASP A 38 -0.29 10.08 5.42
CA ASP A 38 -1.67 9.96 5.02
C ASP A 38 -1.93 8.60 4.36
N LEU A 39 -3.20 8.37 4.09
CA LEU A 39 -3.67 7.26 3.29
C LEU A 39 -4.92 7.71 2.54
N THR A 40 -4.89 7.63 1.22
CA THR A 40 -6.06 7.86 0.37
C THR A 40 -6.31 6.66 -0.52
N ALA A 41 -7.52 6.10 -0.47
CA ALA A 41 -7.95 5.01 -1.32
C ALA A 41 -9.16 5.43 -2.17
N HIS A 42 -9.12 5.10 -3.45
CA HIS A 42 -10.23 5.28 -4.38
C HIS A 42 -10.65 3.91 -4.91
N LEU A 43 -11.78 3.40 -4.40
CA LEU A 43 -12.33 2.11 -4.80
C LEU A 43 -13.46 2.32 -5.80
N PHE A 44 -13.41 1.57 -6.90
CA PHE A 44 -14.52 1.48 -7.86
C PHE A 44 -15.17 0.09 -7.86
N GLY A 45 -14.59 -0.88 -7.14
CA GLY A 45 -15.15 -2.20 -6.90
C GLY A 45 -15.05 -2.60 -5.43
N VAL A 46 -15.99 -3.42 -4.97
CA VAL A 46 -15.92 -4.07 -3.66
C VAL A 46 -15.05 -5.32 -3.81
N PRO A 47 -14.04 -5.53 -2.95
CA PRO A 47 -13.24 -6.75 -3.01
C PRO A 47 -14.10 -8.00 -2.83
N GLU A 48 -13.93 -8.98 -3.71
CA GLU A 48 -14.59 -10.29 -3.63
C GLU A 48 -13.57 -11.40 -3.38
N GLY A 49 -13.97 -12.41 -2.61
CA GLY A 49 -13.13 -13.55 -2.25
C GLY A 49 -12.22 -13.30 -1.05
N GLU A 50 -11.30 -14.23 -0.83
CA GLU A 50 -10.46 -14.27 0.39
C GLU A 50 -9.14 -13.51 0.27
N TRP A 51 -8.80 -13.00 -0.91
CA TRP A 51 -7.47 -12.45 -1.18
C TRP A 51 -7.55 -11.04 -1.75
N LEU A 52 -6.74 -10.15 -1.19
CA LEU A 52 -6.54 -8.79 -1.68
C LEU A 52 -5.11 -8.69 -2.23
N GLY A 53 -4.99 -8.35 -3.50
CA GLY A 53 -3.73 -8.16 -4.21
C GLY A 53 -3.27 -6.70 -4.19
N PHE A 54 -1.96 -6.51 -4.12
CA PHE A 54 -1.28 -5.21 -4.03
C PHE A 54 -0.17 -5.16 -5.09
N ASP A 55 -0.32 -4.30 -6.10
CA ASP A 55 0.79 -3.92 -6.97
C ASP A 55 1.34 -2.57 -6.53
N THR A 56 2.42 -2.59 -5.76
CA THR A 56 2.88 -1.46 -4.94
C THR A 56 4.27 -0.98 -5.32
N PRO A 57 4.40 0.01 -6.22
CA PRO A 57 5.61 0.82 -6.33
C PRO A 57 5.76 1.82 -5.18
N VAL A 58 7.01 1.96 -4.70
CA VAL A 58 7.43 2.99 -3.73
C VAL A 58 8.50 3.87 -4.37
N SER A 59 8.38 5.18 -4.21
CA SER A 59 9.36 6.16 -4.70
C SER A 59 9.84 7.06 -3.56
N PHE A 60 11.15 7.22 -3.44
CA PHE A 60 11.77 8.23 -2.57
C PHE A 60 12.23 9.41 -3.44
N GLY A 61 11.69 10.58 -3.15
CA GLY A 61 12.02 11.84 -3.81
C GLY A 61 13.11 12.62 -3.07
N GLN A 62 13.34 13.85 -3.53
CA GLN A 62 14.27 14.76 -2.86
C GLN A 62 13.72 15.24 -1.51
N GLN A 63 14.61 15.78 -0.67
CA GLN A 63 14.24 16.44 0.60
C GLN A 63 13.49 15.55 1.60
N GLY A 64 13.70 14.22 1.52
CA GLY A 64 13.10 13.27 2.43
C GLY A 64 11.58 13.14 2.25
N LEU A 65 11.11 13.21 1.00
CA LEU A 65 9.72 12.92 0.65
C LEU A 65 9.65 11.53 0.00
N GLY A 66 8.52 10.85 0.16
CA GLY A 66 8.26 9.60 -0.51
C GLY A 66 6.79 9.43 -0.86
N LEU A 67 6.52 8.49 -1.76
CA LEU A 67 5.17 8.12 -2.16
C LEU A 67 5.11 6.60 -2.37
N THR A 68 4.16 5.97 -1.71
CA THR A 68 3.69 4.63 -2.05
C THR A 68 2.44 4.79 -2.91
N SER A 69 2.45 4.19 -4.10
CA SER A 69 1.28 4.12 -4.98
C SER A 69 0.95 2.65 -5.20
N THR A 70 -0.32 2.27 -5.10
CA THR A 70 -0.74 0.87 -5.19
C THR A 70 -1.98 0.73 -6.06
N VAL A 71 -1.97 -0.26 -6.95
CA VAL A 71 -3.20 -0.79 -7.56
C VAL A 71 -3.67 -1.97 -6.71
N LEU A 72 -4.94 -1.91 -6.30
CA LEU A 72 -5.59 -2.96 -5.51
C LEU A 72 -6.30 -3.93 -6.44
N HIS A 73 -6.14 -5.23 -6.19
CA HIS A 73 -6.73 -6.31 -6.99
C HIS A 73 -7.57 -7.25 -6.14
N ASP A 74 -8.66 -7.79 -6.71
CA ASP A 74 -9.28 -9.04 -6.28
C ASP A 74 -8.87 -10.18 -7.24
N ALA A 75 -9.49 -11.36 -7.12
CA ALA A 75 -9.21 -12.50 -7.99
C ALA A 75 -9.58 -12.28 -9.49
N ARG A 76 -10.38 -11.25 -9.80
CA ARG A 76 -10.84 -10.92 -11.16
C ARG A 76 -10.11 -9.73 -11.77
N GLY A 77 -9.38 -8.95 -10.97
CA GLY A 77 -8.55 -7.85 -11.46
C GLY A 77 -8.56 -6.63 -10.57
N PRO A 78 -8.22 -5.44 -11.12
CA PRO A 78 -8.16 -4.19 -10.36
C PRO A 78 -9.53 -3.77 -9.82
N ILE A 79 -9.55 -3.28 -8.58
CA ILE A 79 -10.77 -2.79 -7.90
C ILE A 79 -10.62 -1.36 -7.35
N GLY A 80 -9.41 -0.80 -7.37
CA GLY A 80 -9.15 0.54 -6.89
C GLY A 80 -7.67 0.89 -6.85
N THR A 81 -7.39 2.10 -6.38
CA THR A 81 -6.03 2.59 -6.15
C THR A 81 -5.88 3.11 -4.73
N LEU A 82 -4.63 3.14 -4.27
CA LEU A 82 -4.23 3.59 -2.96
C LEU A 82 -2.95 4.43 -3.10
N ALA A 83 -2.88 5.53 -2.36
CA ALA A 83 -1.69 6.37 -2.25
C ALA A 83 -1.40 6.69 -0.77
N GLN A 84 -0.11 6.72 -0.41
CA GLN A 84 0.38 7.11 0.91
C GLN A 84 1.58 8.04 0.75
N ALA A 85 1.45 9.28 1.19
CA ALA A 85 2.58 10.20 1.28
C ALA A 85 3.48 9.81 2.46
N LEU A 86 4.79 9.86 2.25
CA LEU A 86 5.80 9.48 3.23
C LEU A 86 6.74 10.64 3.52
N THR A 87 7.25 10.66 4.74
CA THR A 87 8.56 11.28 5.00
C THR A 87 9.63 10.21 4.97
N VAL A 88 10.84 10.52 4.53
CA VAL A 88 11.99 9.62 4.54
C VAL A 88 13.08 10.27 5.38
N ARG A 89 13.48 9.62 6.47
CA ARG A 89 14.43 10.14 7.46
C ARG A 89 15.49 9.08 7.78
N PRO A 90 16.75 9.46 8.03
CA PRO A 90 17.74 8.55 8.61
C PRO A 90 17.29 8.03 9.98
#